data_AF-A0AAE3EJV7-F1
#
_entry.id   AF-A0AAE3EJV7-F1
#
_cell.length_a   1.000
_cell.length_b   1.000
_cell.length_c   1.000
_cell.angle_alpha   90.00
_cell.angle_beta   90.00
_cell.angle_gamma   90.00
#
_symmetry.space_group_name_H-M   'P 1'
#
loop_
_entity.id
_entity.type
_entity.pdbx_description
1 polymer ?
#
loop_
_entity_poly.entity_id
_entity_poly.type
_entity_poly.pdbx_seq_one_letter_code
_entity_poly.pdbx_strand_id
1 'polypeptide(L)'
;MKKIKILLGFTLCFGVFYLFHLSSQVIYFKSWKKINEIYSIDSFFGKLNWLIEVCLSLILLTSVIFIFLALSKILKKGYFNITTSKSFKRAGFTLCFVSALDLVKSVLEISAGFHAEYYIGYSMFNVLLFLLSLGLLSISQIIRNGSLLKQENDLTI
;
A
#
# COMPACT_ATOMS: atom_id res chain seq x y z
N MET A 1 -8.87 -20.52 11.42
CA MET A 1 -8.64 -19.38 10.49
C MET A 1 -9.37 -18.07 10.85
N LYS A 2 -9.91 -17.90 12.08
CA LYS A 2 -10.68 -16.69 12.45
C LYS A 2 -9.86 -15.39 12.31
N LYS A 3 -8.57 -15.40 12.70
CA LYS A 3 -7.67 -14.25 12.57
C LYS A 3 -7.52 -13.74 11.13
N ILE A 4 -7.41 -14.66 10.16
CA ILE A 4 -7.31 -14.31 8.73
C ILE A 4 -8.62 -13.72 8.21
N LYS A 5 -9.78 -14.21 8.70
CA LYS A 5 -11.09 -13.61 8.36
C LYS A 5 -11.20 -12.17 8.87
N ILE A 6 -10.75 -11.92 10.10
CA ILE A 6 -10.72 -10.57 10.69
C ILE A 6 -9.82 -9.66 9.85
N LEU A 7 -8.60 -10.12 9.53
CA LEU A 7 -7.67 -9.34 8.70
C LEU A 7 -8.23 -9.05 7.31
N LEU A 8 -8.90 -10.01 6.67
CA LEU A 8 -9.58 -9.80 5.40
C LEU A 8 -10.69 -8.75 5.52
N GLY A 9 -11.50 -8.80 6.58
CA GLY A 9 -12.54 -7.82 6.85
C GLY A 9 -11.99 -6.40 6.98
N PHE A 10 -10.91 -6.22 7.76
CA PHE A 10 -10.21 -4.94 7.86
C PHE A 10 -9.64 -4.49 6.52
N THR A 11 -9.02 -5.40 5.75
CA THR A 11 -8.47 -5.08 4.43
C THR A 11 -9.56 -4.60 3.46
N LEU A 12 -10.71 -5.27 3.46
CA LEU A 12 -11.86 -4.89 2.64
C LEU A 12 -12.43 -3.53 3.06
N CYS A 13 -12.62 -3.33 4.36
CA CYS A 13 -13.12 -2.07 4.92
C CYS A 13 -12.18 -0.90 4.54
N PHE A 14 -10.87 -1.08 4.71
CA PHE A 14 -9.86 -0.12 4.29
C PHE A 14 -9.94 0.17 2.79
N GLY A 15 -10.03 -0.86 1.95
CA GLY A 15 -10.16 -0.70 0.50
C GLY A 15 -11.42 0.08 0.09
N VAL A 16 -12.55 -0.16 0.76
CA VAL A 16 -13.81 0.57 0.52
C VAL A 16 -13.68 2.03 0.91
N PHE A 17 -13.13 2.33 2.09
CA PHE A 17 -12.85 3.73 2.48
C PHE A 17 -11.92 4.43 1.49
N TYR A 18 -10.90 3.72 0.99
CA TYR A 18 -9.97 4.24 0.01
C TYR A 18 -10.65 4.56 -1.33
N LEU A 19 -11.58 3.71 -1.77
CA LEU A 19 -12.39 3.96 -2.97
C LEU A 19 -13.31 5.16 -2.81
N PHE A 20 -13.92 5.35 -1.63
CA PHE A 20 -14.69 6.55 -1.32
C PHE A 20 -13.82 7.81 -1.38
N HIS A 21 -12.61 7.76 -0.82
CA HIS A 21 -11.66 8.86 -0.89
C HIS A 21 -11.33 9.23 -2.35
N LEU A 22 -10.92 8.27 -3.18
CA LEU A 22 -10.63 8.50 -4.60
C LEU A 22 -11.87 9.01 -5.37
N SER A 23 -13.04 8.44 -5.10
CA SER A 23 -14.29 8.86 -5.75
C SER A 23 -14.66 10.29 -5.36
N SER A 24 -14.42 10.69 -4.11
CA SER A 24 -14.65 12.06 -3.64
C SER A 24 -13.76 13.08 -4.36
N GLN A 25 -12.51 12.70 -4.68
CA GLN A 25 -11.59 13.55 -5.46
C GLN A 25 -12.09 13.78 -6.89
N VAL A 26 -12.76 12.79 -7.49
CA VAL A 26 -13.34 12.91 -8.84
C VAL A 26 -14.65 13.69 -8.82
N ILE A 27 -15.57 13.34 -7.92
CA ILE A 27 -16.91 13.97 -7.85
C ILE A 27 -16.80 15.45 -7.45
N TYR A 28 -15.99 15.74 -6.44
CA TYR A 28 -15.78 17.09 -5.94
C TYR A 28 -14.52 17.73 -6.53
N PHE A 29 -14.15 17.35 -7.76
CA PHE A 29 -12.90 17.79 -8.39
C PHE A 29 -12.71 19.31 -8.37
N LYS A 30 -13.75 20.11 -8.64
CA LYS A 30 -13.64 21.58 -8.58
C LYS A 30 -13.29 22.09 -7.18
N SER A 31 -13.88 21.52 -6.15
CA SER A 31 -13.60 21.87 -4.75
C SER A 31 -12.21 21.39 -4.34
N TRP A 32 -11.85 20.16 -4.69
CA TRP A 32 -10.52 19.60 -4.45
C TRP A 32 -9.42 20.38 -5.17
N LYS A 33 -9.64 20.76 -6.44
CA LYS A 33 -8.73 21.58 -7.22
C LYS A 33 -8.57 22.96 -6.58
N LYS A 34 -9.66 23.59 -6.12
CA LYS A 34 -9.59 24.91 -5.44
C LYS A 34 -8.81 24.83 -4.13
N ILE A 35 -9.06 23.79 -3.32
CA ILE A 35 -8.31 23.53 -2.08
C ILE A 35 -6.83 23.31 -2.42
N ASN A 36 -6.53 22.42 -3.36
CA ASN A 36 -5.16 22.15 -3.77
C ASN A 36 -4.49 23.35 -4.44
N GLU A 37 -5.20 24.22 -5.16
CA GLU A 37 -4.62 25.44 -5.71
C GLU A 37 -4.16 26.39 -4.61
N ILE A 38 -4.93 26.50 -3.52
CA ILE A 38 -4.56 27.28 -2.33
C ILE A 38 -3.32 26.69 -1.65
N TYR A 39 -3.26 25.36 -1.48
CA TYR A 39 -2.09 24.70 -0.88
C TYR A 39 -0.90 24.51 -1.84
N SER A 40 -1.12 24.55 -3.16
CA SER A 40 -0.07 24.33 -4.17
C SER A 40 0.84 25.53 -4.39
N ILE A 41 0.46 26.70 -3.88
CA ILE A 41 1.37 27.86 -3.81
C ILE A 41 2.53 27.54 -2.86
N ASP A 42 2.29 26.67 -1.87
CA ASP A 42 3.23 26.24 -0.83
C ASP A 42 3.56 24.73 -0.95
N SER A 43 3.95 24.26 -2.14
CA SER A 43 4.55 22.91 -2.27
C SER A 43 5.67 22.88 -3.31
N PHE A 44 6.63 21.99 -3.11
CA PHE A 44 7.78 21.78 -4.01
C PHE A 44 7.34 21.41 -5.44
N PHE A 45 6.25 20.65 -5.57
CA PHE A 45 5.71 20.21 -6.86
C PHE A 45 4.66 21.14 -7.46
N GLY A 46 4.33 22.24 -6.77
CA GLY A 46 3.33 23.21 -7.21
C GLY A 46 2.00 22.57 -7.62
N LYS A 47 1.44 22.99 -8.77
CA LYS A 47 0.16 22.49 -9.29
C LYS A 47 0.17 20.98 -9.64
N LEU A 48 1.34 20.37 -9.80
CA LEU A 48 1.46 18.93 -10.09
C LEU A 48 1.30 18.07 -8.83
N ASN A 49 1.39 18.64 -7.62
CA ASN A 49 1.31 17.88 -6.37
C ASN A 49 0.04 17.01 -6.30
N TRP A 50 -1.12 17.55 -6.71
CA TRP A 50 -2.38 16.79 -6.76
C TRP A 50 -2.28 15.53 -7.63
N LEU A 51 -1.68 15.64 -8.82
CA LEU A 51 -1.56 14.51 -9.74
C LEU A 51 -0.63 13.44 -9.15
N ILE A 52 0.45 13.85 -8.49
CA ILE A 52 1.37 12.95 -7.81
C ILE A 52 0.64 12.19 -6.69
N GLU A 53 -0.15 12.89 -5.86
CA GLU A 53 -0.92 12.28 -4.76
C GLU A 53 -1.97 11.27 -5.25
N VAL A 54 -2.66 11.59 -6.35
CA VAL A 54 -3.61 10.66 -6.99
C VAL A 54 -2.87 9.42 -7.52
N CYS A 55 -1.74 9.60 -8.20
CA CYS A 55 -0.93 8.50 -8.72
C CYS A 55 -0.42 7.59 -7.60
N LEU A 56 0.15 8.15 -6.53
CA LEU A 56 0.60 7.38 -5.37
C LEU A 56 -0.57 6.64 -4.70
N SER A 57 -1.73 7.29 -4.59
CA SER A 57 -2.94 6.68 -4.05
C SER A 57 -3.42 5.48 -4.86
N LEU A 58 -3.39 5.57 -6.19
CA LEU A 58 -3.74 4.45 -7.06
C LEU A 58 -2.75 3.27 -6.89
N ILE A 59 -1.45 3.56 -6.78
CA ILE A 59 -0.44 2.51 -6.52
C ILE A 59 -0.70 1.85 -5.16
N LEU A 60 -0.99 2.63 -4.11
CA LEU A 60 -1.30 2.09 -2.79
C LEU A 60 -2.54 1.19 -2.83
N LEU A 61 -3.59 1.59 -3.56
CA LEU A 61 -4.79 0.77 -3.77
C LEU A 61 -4.45 -0.58 -4.43
N THR A 62 -3.53 -0.62 -5.40
CA THR A 62 -3.11 -1.90 -5.99
C THR A 62 -2.48 -2.84 -4.97
N SER A 63 -1.71 -2.32 -4.00
CA SER A 63 -1.14 -3.12 -2.92
C SER A 63 -2.25 -3.72 -2.05
N VAL A 64 -3.23 -2.92 -1.65
CA VAL A 64 -4.40 -3.37 -0.86
C VAL A 64 -5.15 -4.49 -1.60
N ILE A 65 -5.37 -4.34 -2.90
CA ILE A 65 -6.02 -5.37 -3.73
C ILE A 65 -5.22 -6.68 -3.70
N PHE A 66 -3.89 -6.62 -3.84
CA PHE A 66 -3.06 -7.84 -3.76
C PHE A 66 -3.08 -8.50 -2.38
N ILE A 67 -3.13 -7.72 -1.29
CA ILE A 67 -3.31 -8.25 0.07
C ILE A 67 -4.67 -8.94 0.19
N PHE A 68 -5.74 -8.29 -0.27
CA PHE A 68 -7.09 -8.86 -0.28
C PHE A 68 -7.15 -10.19 -1.05
N LEU A 69 -6.54 -10.24 -2.24
CA LEU A 69 -6.46 -11.45 -3.06
C LEU A 69 -5.67 -12.56 -2.37
N ALA A 70 -4.56 -12.24 -1.70
CA ALA A 70 -3.77 -13.21 -0.95
C ALA A 70 -4.59 -13.83 0.19
N LEU A 71 -5.20 -12.99 1.03
CA LEU A 71 -6.01 -13.40 2.18
C LEU A 71 -7.25 -14.20 1.75
N SER A 72 -7.94 -13.75 0.71
CA SER A 72 -9.10 -14.46 0.14
C SER A 72 -8.73 -15.85 -0.34
N LYS A 73 -7.58 -16.00 -1.02
CA LYS A 73 -7.09 -17.31 -1.49
C LYS A 73 -6.71 -18.22 -0.33
N ILE A 74 -6.13 -17.70 0.74
CA ILE A 74 -5.82 -18.48 1.94
C ILE A 74 -7.12 -19.04 2.53
N LEU A 75 -8.16 -18.20 2.70
CA LEU A 75 -9.43 -18.65 3.23
C LEU A 75 -10.15 -19.67 2.34
N LYS A 76 -10.10 -19.48 1.01
CA LYS A 76 -10.73 -20.42 0.05
C LYS A 76 -10.06 -21.79 0.05
N LYS A 77 -8.73 -21.84 0.11
CA LYS A 77 -7.96 -23.09 0.03
C LYS A 77 -7.71 -23.74 1.39
N GLY A 78 -7.81 -23.00 2.48
CA GLY A 78 -7.55 -23.48 3.84
C GLY A 78 -6.08 -23.47 4.26
N TYR A 79 -5.15 -23.20 3.34
CA TYR A 79 -3.71 -23.19 3.59
C TYR A 79 -2.96 -22.18 2.71
N PHE A 80 -1.73 -21.84 3.11
CA PHE A 80 -0.83 -20.97 2.34
C PHE A 80 -0.19 -21.75 1.20
N ASN A 81 -0.06 -21.13 0.02
CA ASN A 81 0.50 -21.79 -1.17
C ASN A 81 1.28 -20.81 -2.05
N ILE A 82 1.85 -21.31 -3.15
CA ILE A 82 2.64 -20.49 -4.06
C ILE A 82 1.88 -19.29 -4.66
N THR A 83 0.56 -19.41 -4.86
CA THR A 83 -0.25 -18.31 -5.40
C THR A 83 -0.49 -17.20 -4.36
N THR A 84 -0.59 -17.56 -3.08
CA THR A 84 -0.69 -16.59 -1.98
C THR A 84 0.64 -15.90 -1.76
N SER A 85 1.76 -16.64 -1.84
CA SER A 85 3.12 -16.07 -1.82
C SER A 85 3.31 -15.04 -2.93
N LYS A 86 3.00 -15.38 -4.19
CA LYS A 86 3.10 -14.43 -5.33
C LYS A 86 2.28 -13.16 -5.11
N SER A 87 1.10 -13.27 -4.49
CA SER A 87 0.22 -12.13 -4.22
C SER A 87 0.79 -11.23 -3.12
N PHE A 88 1.27 -11.81 -2.00
CA PHE A 88 1.97 -11.06 -0.96
C PHE A 88 3.27 -10.42 -1.46
N LYS A 89 4.01 -11.10 -2.35
CA LYS A 89 5.21 -10.53 -2.99
C LYS A 89 4.87 -9.23 -3.72
N ARG A 90 3.84 -9.27 -4.58
CA ARG A 90 3.39 -8.09 -5.35
C ARG A 90 2.89 -6.98 -4.44
N ALA A 91 2.10 -7.30 -3.41
CA ALA A 91 1.67 -6.34 -2.40
C ALA A 91 2.86 -5.67 -1.70
N GLY A 92 3.83 -6.46 -1.25
CA GLY A 92 5.03 -5.96 -0.59
C GLY A 92 5.85 -5.04 -1.49
N PHE A 93 6.10 -5.43 -2.75
CA PHE A 93 6.84 -4.56 -3.68
C PHE A 93 6.11 -3.26 -4.01
N THR A 94 4.80 -3.31 -4.27
CA THR A 94 4.01 -2.11 -4.55
C THR A 94 3.94 -1.17 -3.35
N LEU A 95 3.78 -1.72 -2.14
CA LEU A 95 3.79 -0.93 -0.90
C LEU A 95 5.16 -0.33 -0.59
N CYS A 96 6.23 -1.09 -0.82
CA CYS A 96 7.61 -0.65 -0.68
C CYS A 96 7.91 0.52 -1.63
N PHE A 97 7.53 0.36 -2.91
CA PHE A 97 7.72 1.37 -3.92
C PHE A 97 6.98 2.67 -3.60
N VAL A 98 5.69 2.59 -3.24
CA VAL A 98 4.89 3.80 -2.95
C VAL A 98 5.39 4.49 -1.68
N SER A 99 5.71 3.75 -0.61
CA SER A 99 6.22 4.33 0.63
C SER A 99 7.59 4.99 0.45
N ALA A 100 8.48 4.41 -0.37
CA ALA A 100 9.76 5.02 -0.71
C ALA A 100 9.58 6.33 -1.50
N LEU A 101 8.72 6.34 -2.53
CA LEU A 101 8.45 7.55 -3.30
C LEU A 101 7.83 8.66 -2.43
N ASP A 102 6.89 8.31 -1.57
CA ASP A 102 6.20 9.27 -0.72
C ASP A 102 7.12 9.82 0.40
N LEU A 103 8.08 9.01 0.85
CA LEU A 103 9.15 9.47 1.73
C LEU A 103 10.09 10.46 1.03
N VAL A 104 10.50 10.18 -0.22
CA VAL A 104 11.30 11.12 -1.03
C VAL A 104 10.53 12.43 -1.24
N LYS A 105 9.25 12.37 -1.59
CA LYS A 105 8.37 13.54 -1.69
C LYS A 105 8.38 14.35 -0.39
N SER A 106 8.17 13.69 0.74
CA SER A 106 8.13 14.35 2.05
C SER A 106 9.44 15.05 2.39
N VAL A 107 10.59 14.42 2.10
CA VAL A 107 11.92 15.04 2.29
C VAL A 107 12.09 16.29 1.43
N LEU A 108 11.65 16.25 0.17
CA LEU A 108 11.72 17.40 -0.74
C LEU A 108 10.87 18.57 -0.22
N GLU A 109 9.64 18.31 0.23
CA GLU A 109 8.76 19.33 0.81
C GLU A 109 9.36 19.96 2.07
N ILE A 110 9.91 19.14 2.98
CA ILE A 110 10.61 19.62 4.18
C ILE A 110 11.81 20.50 3.80
N SER A 111 12.61 20.05 2.83
CA SER A 111 13.82 20.78 2.39
C SER A 111 13.51 22.13 1.75
N ALA A 112 12.33 22.25 1.13
CA ALA A 112 11.85 23.49 0.54
C ALA A 112 11.19 24.43 1.56
N GLY A 113 11.05 24.01 2.82
CA GLY A 113 10.46 24.81 3.89
C GLY A 113 8.93 24.83 3.89
N PHE A 114 8.28 24.00 3.09
CA PHE A 114 6.82 23.94 3.01
C PHE A 114 6.26 23.00 4.07
N HIS A 115 5.50 23.56 5.03
CA HIS A 115 4.77 22.80 6.06
C HIS A 115 5.59 21.67 6.72
N ALA A 116 6.85 21.93 7.05
CA ALA A 116 7.81 20.91 7.48
C ALA A 116 7.28 20.02 8.63
N GLU A 117 6.56 20.59 9.59
CA GLU A 117 5.96 19.86 10.72
C GLU A 117 5.00 18.75 10.28
N TYR A 118 4.15 19.04 9.28
CA TYR A 118 3.20 18.08 8.71
C TYR A 118 3.95 16.94 8.01
N TYR A 119 4.93 17.28 7.18
CA TYR A 119 5.69 16.29 6.41
C TYR A 119 6.65 15.45 7.26
N ILE A 120 7.11 15.95 8.41
CA ILE A 120 7.89 15.15 9.38
C ILE A 120 7.02 14.03 9.95
N GLY A 121 5.81 14.36 10.42
CA GLY A 121 4.86 13.35 10.93
C GLY A 121 4.46 12.35 9.85
N TYR A 122 4.20 12.84 8.64
CA TYR A 122 3.87 12.01 7.48
C TYR A 122 5.03 11.08 7.08
N SER A 123 6.29 11.55 7.17
CA SER A 123 7.48 10.74 6.91
C SER A 123 7.61 9.55 7.86
N MET A 124 7.28 9.72 9.15
CA MET A 124 7.29 8.60 10.10
C MET A 124 6.27 7.52 9.72
N PHE A 125 5.09 7.93 9.27
CA PHE A 125 4.08 6.99 8.75
C PHE A 125 4.57 6.26 7.50
N ASN A 126 5.27 6.95 6.59
CA ASN A 126 5.85 6.33 5.40
C ASN A 126 6.94 5.31 5.75
N VAL A 127 7.79 5.58 6.76
CA VAL A 127 8.75 4.58 7.27
C VAL A 127 8.03 3.36 7.82
N LEU A 128 6.94 3.54 8.57
CA LEU A 128 6.14 2.42 9.07
C LEU A 128 5.55 1.58 7.93
N LEU A 129 4.97 2.23 6.91
CA LEU A 129 4.46 1.53 5.71
C LEU A 129 5.57 0.77 4.99
N PHE A 130 6.77 1.35 4.90
CA PHE A 130 7.93 0.69 4.32
C PHE A 130 8.31 -0.56 5.11
N LEU A 131 8.35 -0.49 6.45
CA LEU A 131 8.62 -1.67 7.29
C LEU A 131 7.54 -2.75 7.16
N LEU A 132 6.27 -2.37 7.10
CA LEU A 132 5.16 -3.31 6.84
C LEU A 132 5.31 -3.99 5.47
N SER A 133 5.79 -3.27 4.46
CA SER A 133 6.06 -3.81 3.14
C SER A 133 7.14 -4.89 3.16
N LEU A 134 8.21 -4.69 3.94
CA LEU A 134 9.25 -5.69 4.16
C LEU A 134 8.67 -6.93 4.86
N GLY A 135 7.80 -6.74 5.86
CA GLY A 135 7.07 -7.82 6.51
C GLY A 135 6.26 -8.68 5.53
N LEU A 136 5.56 -8.05 4.57
CA LEU A 136 4.83 -8.77 3.51
C LEU A 136 5.77 -9.56 2.60
N LEU A 137 6.93 -9.01 2.25
CA LEU A 137 7.96 -9.69 1.45
C LEU A 137 8.52 -10.90 2.19
N SER A 138 8.82 -10.77 3.49
CA SER A 138 9.28 -11.87 4.34
C SER A 138 8.22 -12.98 4.45
N ILE A 139 6.95 -12.65 4.67
CA ILE A 139 5.85 -13.62 4.69
C ILE A 139 5.76 -14.36 3.34
N SER A 140 5.89 -13.63 2.23
CA SER A 140 5.90 -14.22 0.89
C SER A 140 7.02 -15.25 0.73
N GLN A 141 8.22 -14.94 1.22
CA GLN A 141 9.39 -15.84 1.15
C GLN A 141 9.19 -17.09 2.01
N ILE A 142 8.71 -16.93 3.25
CA ILE A 142 8.40 -18.04 4.16
C ILE A 142 7.39 -19.00 3.51
N ILE A 143 6.30 -18.47 2.94
CA ILE A 143 5.28 -19.29 2.26
C ILE A 143 5.86 -20.02 1.06
N ARG A 144 6.71 -19.36 0.25
CA ARG A 144 7.33 -19.97 -0.92
C ARG A 144 8.22 -21.13 -0.52
N ASN A 145 9.11 -20.92 0.45
CA ASN A 145 10.04 -21.96 0.90
C ASN A 145 9.28 -23.14 1.52
N GLY A 146 8.28 -22.87 2.35
CA GLY A 146 7.43 -23.93 2.92
C GLY A 146 6.63 -24.70 1.86
N SER A 147 6.19 -24.04 0.78
CA SER A 147 5.49 -24.71 -0.33
C SER A 147 6.44 -25.60 -1.14
N LEU A 148 7.69 -25.20 -1.34
CA LEU A 148 8.71 -25.99 -2.05
C LEU A 148 9.11 -27.22 -1.24
N LEU A 149 9.37 -27.07 0.05
CA LEU A 149 9.68 -28.20 0.95
C LEU A 149 8.57 -29.24 0.96
N LYS A 150 7.31 -28.79 0.98
CA LYS A 150 6.17 -29.70 0.87
C LYS A 150 6.16 -30.46 -0.46
N GLN A 151 6.41 -29.75 -1.57
CA GLN A 151 6.45 -30.37 -2.89
C GLN A 151 7.58 -31.39 -3.04
N GLU A 152 8.77 -31.09 -2.51
CA GLU A 152 9.91 -32.03 -2.51
C GLU A 152 9.60 -33.27 -1.68
N ASN A 153 9.01 -33.09 -0.49
CA ASN A 153 8.61 -34.20 0.35
C ASN A 153 7.53 -35.09 -0.30
N ASP A 154 6.53 -34.48 -0.93
CA ASP A 154 5.46 -35.18 -1.66
C ASP A 154 5.96 -35.90 -2.93
N LEU A 155 7.16 -35.59 -3.43
CA LEU A 155 7.80 -36.27 -4.56
C LEU A 155 8.76 -37.39 -4.16
N THR A 156 9.17 -37.43 -2.90
CA THR A 156 10.20 -38.36 -2.38
C THR A 156 9.59 -39.53 -1.61
N ILE A 157 8.39 -39.35 -1.04
CA ILE A 157 7.60 -40.36 -0.33
C ILE A 157 6.54 -40.91 -1.30
#